data_AF-A0A2M6YVK8-F1
#
_entry.id   AF-A0A2M6YVK8-F1
#
_cell.length_a   1.000
_cell.length_b   1.000
_cell.length_c   1.000
_cell.angle_alpha   90.00
_cell.angle_beta   90.00
_cell.angle_gamma   90.00
#
_symmetry.space_group_name_H-M   'P 1'
#
loop_
_entity.id
_entity.type
_entity.pdbx_description
1 polymer ?
#
loop_
_entity_poly.entity_id
_entity_poly.type
_entity_poly.pdbx_seq_one_letter_code
_entity_poly.pdbx_strand_id
1 'polypeptide(L)'
;MIGISYVTGKVLRFGNKTIGTLIAASGISATLVFALPFIQAFYGVENLKYLFMYDLGNGLMAWTVVYLLAGSLGNKKDLGIKKGILSFVKNPMIFALILGVIVGMTTFQLPVIVTNFKTTLSQFVNPLLLVSIGVLLNFNYFFNRKNLVQLVLSAGIIMGVSVFLAYIITSLLGISSIGQKVILISAASPAAALAVALSVEHDLDLPLASALVAFTMAIGIIVIPLIIFL
;
A
#
# COMPACT_ATOMS: atom_id res chain seq x y z
N MET A 1 8.43 2.43 -8.25
CA MET A 1 8.73 1.54 -7.11
C MET A 1 8.99 0.09 -7.51
N ILE A 2 8.03 -0.62 -8.12
CA ILE A 2 8.16 -2.05 -8.46
C ILE A 2 9.47 -2.43 -9.16
N GLY A 3 9.86 -1.70 -10.22
CA GLY A 3 11.12 -1.95 -10.93
C GLY A 3 12.36 -1.76 -10.04
N ILE A 4 12.37 -0.71 -9.21
CA ILE A 4 13.47 -0.43 -8.26
C ILE A 4 13.57 -1.57 -7.24
N SER A 5 12.44 -2.03 -6.72
CA SER A 5 12.37 -3.15 -5.79
C SER A 5 12.88 -4.46 -6.40
N TYR A 6 12.52 -4.74 -7.65
CA TYR A 6 13.02 -5.91 -8.39
C TYR A 6 14.55 -5.84 -8.61
N VAL A 7 15.04 -4.72 -9.14
CA VAL A 7 16.47 -4.51 -9.41
C VAL A 7 17.28 -4.56 -8.12
N THR A 8 16.84 -3.85 -7.08
CA THR A 8 17.53 -3.83 -5.77
C THR A 8 17.57 -5.23 -5.17
N GLY A 9 16.46 -5.96 -5.22
CA GLY A 9 16.41 -7.34 -4.75
C GLY A 9 17.38 -8.27 -5.50
N LYS A 10 17.53 -8.09 -6.82
CA LYS A 10 18.51 -8.85 -7.62
C LYS A 10 19.96 -8.47 -7.29
N VAL A 11 20.26 -7.18 -7.17
CA VAL A 11 21.61 -6.68 -6.83
C VAL A 11 22.04 -7.16 -5.45
N LEU A 12 21.12 -7.13 -4.48
CA LEU A 12 21.35 -7.61 -3.12
C LEU A 12 21.26 -9.15 -2.97
N ARG A 13 21.06 -9.87 -4.08
CA ARG A 13 20.97 -11.34 -4.13
C ARG A 13 19.89 -11.93 -3.22
N PHE A 14 18.76 -11.25 -3.08
CA PHE A 14 17.61 -11.75 -2.35
C PHE A 14 16.93 -12.93 -3.08
N GLY A 15 16.34 -13.83 -2.30
CA GLY A 15 15.54 -14.93 -2.85
C GLY A 15 14.25 -14.41 -3.51
N ASN A 16 13.70 -15.17 -4.47
CA ASN A 16 12.50 -14.74 -5.22
C ASN A 16 11.32 -14.39 -4.29
N LYS A 17 11.10 -15.15 -3.22
CA LYS A 17 10.08 -14.85 -2.20
C LYS A 17 10.24 -13.48 -1.57
N THR A 18 11.48 -13.14 -1.19
CA THR A 18 11.82 -11.84 -0.62
C THR A 18 11.63 -10.70 -1.62
N ILE A 19 12.02 -10.91 -2.89
CA ILE A 19 11.78 -9.93 -3.96
C ILE A 19 10.27 -9.74 -4.19
N GLY A 20 9.49 -10.82 -4.21
CA GLY A 20 8.04 -10.77 -4.33
C GLY A 20 7.39 -10.00 -3.19
N THR A 21 7.79 -10.27 -1.94
CA THR A 21 7.34 -9.49 -0.77
C THR A 21 7.74 -8.02 -0.89
N LEU A 22 8.96 -7.71 -1.33
CA LEU A 22 9.41 -6.32 -1.49
C LEU A 22 8.58 -5.59 -2.56
N ILE A 23 8.27 -6.24 -3.68
CA ILE A 23 7.37 -5.70 -4.71
C ILE A 23 5.97 -5.47 -4.13
N ALA A 24 5.44 -6.41 -3.36
CA ALA A 24 4.13 -6.28 -2.73
C ALA A 24 4.08 -5.09 -1.74
N ALA A 25 5.08 -4.98 -0.88
CA ALA A 25 5.15 -3.96 0.16
C ALA A 25 5.49 -2.54 -0.37
N SER A 26 6.23 -2.44 -1.47
CA SER A 26 6.61 -1.14 -2.08
C SER A 26 5.72 -0.70 -3.23
N GLY A 27 4.96 -1.62 -3.82
CA GLY A 27 4.03 -1.34 -4.89
C GLY A 27 2.66 -0.86 -4.39
N ILE A 28 2.36 -1.06 -3.10
CA ILE A 28 1.06 -0.75 -2.50
C ILE A 28 1.27 -0.09 -1.14
N SER A 29 0.73 1.11 -0.97
CA SER A 29 0.80 1.87 0.27
C SER A 29 -0.55 1.95 0.99
N ALA A 30 -0.53 2.00 2.32
CA ALA A 30 -1.71 2.13 3.20
C ALA A 30 -2.25 3.57 3.24
N THR A 31 -2.25 4.25 2.09
CA THR A 31 -2.38 5.71 2.00
C THR A 31 -3.72 6.22 2.54
N LEU A 32 -4.86 5.67 2.15
CA LEU A 32 -6.16 6.12 2.69
C LEU A 32 -6.33 5.85 4.18
N VAL A 33 -5.82 4.72 4.68
CA VAL A 33 -5.96 4.36 6.10
C VAL A 33 -5.07 5.24 6.97
N PHE A 34 -3.88 5.56 6.49
CA PHE A 34 -2.85 6.20 7.31
C PHE A 34 -2.74 7.71 7.08
N ALA A 35 -2.74 8.18 5.83
CA ALA A 35 -2.49 9.60 5.51
C ALA A 35 -3.74 10.49 5.62
N LEU A 36 -4.93 9.92 5.41
CA LEU A 36 -6.19 10.67 5.40
C LEU A 36 -6.40 11.55 6.64
N PRO A 37 -6.24 11.08 7.89
CA PRO A 37 -6.45 11.94 9.06
C PRO A 37 -5.46 13.11 9.12
N PHE A 38 -4.20 12.92 8.70
CA PHE A 38 -3.21 13.99 8.65
C PHE A 38 -3.58 15.03 7.59
N ILE A 39 -4.00 14.58 6.40
CA ILE A 39 -4.37 15.50 5.32
C ILE A 39 -5.61 16.31 5.70
N GLN A 40 -6.62 15.67 6.29
CA GLN A 40 -7.82 16.37 6.76
C GLN A 40 -7.49 17.40 7.84
N ALA A 41 -6.62 17.05 8.80
CA ALA A 41 -6.26 17.92 9.91
C ALA A 41 -5.44 19.15 9.48
N PHE A 42 -4.49 18.99 8.55
CA PHE A 42 -3.53 20.04 8.20
C PHE A 42 -3.82 20.76 6.88
N TYR A 43 -4.52 20.12 5.94
CA TYR A 43 -4.78 20.68 4.61
C TYR A 43 -6.28 20.73 4.25
N GLY A 44 -7.19 20.33 5.15
CA GLY A 44 -8.62 20.43 4.91
C GLY A 44 -9.18 19.36 3.95
N VAL A 45 -10.51 19.29 3.89
CA VAL A 45 -11.25 18.27 3.14
C VAL A 45 -11.17 18.53 1.63
N GLU A 46 -11.06 19.78 1.22
CA GLU A 46 -10.97 20.23 -0.17
C GLU A 46 -9.71 19.71 -0.89
N ASN A 47 -8.65 19.37 -0.15
CA ASN A 47 -7.39 18.87 -0.68
C ASN A 47 -7.33 17.32 -0.76
N LEU A 48 -8.38 16.62 -0.30
CA LEU A 48 -8.48 15.16 -0.43
C LEU A 48 -8.57 14.69 -1.89
N LYS A 49 -8.91 15.58 -2.82
CA LYS A 49 -8.85 15.27 -4.26
C LYS A 49 -7.49 14.73 -4.69
N TYR A 50 -6.38 15.29 -4.18
CA TYR A 50 -5.03 14.82 -4.50
C TYR A 50 -4.76 13.43 -3.91
N LEU A 51 -5.22 13.19 -2.69
CA LEU A 51 -5.15 11.90 -2.02
C LEU A 51 -5.90 10.82 -2.80
N PHE A 52 -7.13 11.10 -3.23
CA PHE A 52 -7.94 10.14 -3.97
C PHE A 52 -7.39 9.88 -5.38
N MET A 53 -6.83 10.88 -6.06
CA MET A 53 -6.14 10.69 -7.34
C MET A 53 -4.90 9.79 -7.19
N TYR A 54 -4.11 9.99 -6.13
CA TYR A 54 -2.99 9.12 -5.81
C TYR A 54 -3.45 7.69 -5.53
N ASP A 55 -4.49 7.53 -4.69
CA ASP A 55 -4.95 6.21 -4.28
C ASP A 55 -5.63 5.42 -5.42
N LEU A 56 -6.24 6.11 -6.39
CA LEU A 56 -6.75 5.47 -7.60
C LEU A 56 -5.63 4.75 -8.37
N GLY A 57 -4.47 5.40 -8.53
CA GLY A 57 -3.28 4.77 -9.11
C GLY A 57 -2.75 3.61 -8.26
N ASN A 58 -2.70 3.79 -6.94
CA ASN A 58 -2.30 2.77 -5.97
C ASN A 58 -3.18 1.50 -6.07
N GLY A 59 -4.50 1.68 -6.10
CA GLY A 59 -5.47 0.59 -6.23
C GLY A 59 -5.38 -0.15 -7.56
N LEU A 60 -5.21 0.57 -8.67
CA LEU A 60 -5.00 -0.05 -9.99
C LEU A 60 -3.73 -0.90 -10.00
N MET A 61 -2.62 -0.36 -9.48
CA MET A 61 -1.34 -1.07 -9.40
C MET A 61 -1.41 -2.31 -8.50
N ALA A 62 -2.11 -2.21 -7.37
CA ALA A 62 -2.29 -3.30 -6.42
C ALA A 62 -2.86 -4.56 -7.06
N TRP A 63 -3.94 -4.40 -7.83
CA TRP A 63 -4.70 -5.53 -8.39
C TRP A 63 -4.28 -5.96 -9.79
N THR A 64 -3.39 -5.20 -10.44
CA THR A 64 -2.86 -5.56 -11.76
C THR A 64 -1.40 -6.01 -11.66
N VAL A 65 -0.47 -5.07 -11.59
CA VAL A 65 0.97 -5.30 -11.71
C VAL A 65 1.51 -5.96 -10.45
N VAL A 66 1.13 -5.49 -9.27
CA VAL A 66 1.67 -6.02 -8.00
C VAL A 66 1.18 -7.44 -7.76
N TYR A 67 -0.14 -7.67 -7.87
CA TYR A 67 -0.72 -9.01 -7.73
C TYR A 67 -0.03 -10.03 -8.65
N LEU A 68 0.11 -9.70 -9.94
CA LEU A 68 0.75 -10.57 -10.93
C LEU A 68 2.22 -10.84 -10.62
N LEU A 69 3.01 -9.80 -10.38
CA LEU A 69 4.46 -9.94 -10.21
C LEU A 69 4.80 -10.58 -8.87
N ALA A 70 4.18 -10.15 -7.77
CA ALA A 70 4.39 -10.75 -6.46
C ALA A 70 4.01 -12.23 -6.48
N GLY A 71 2.86 -12.56 -7.09
CA GLY A 71 2.44 -13.94 -7.24
C GLY A 71 3.38 -14.79 -8.11
N SER A 72 3.91 -14.23 -9.21
CA SER A 72 4.86 -14.95 -10.09
C SER A 72 6.19 -15.32 -9.42
N LEU A 73 6.56 -14.60 -8.35
CA LEU A 73 7.78 -14.82 -7.58
C LEU A 73 7.56 -15.75 -6.37
N GLY A 74 6.31 -16.16 -6.13
CA GLY A 74 5.94 -17.14 -5.11
C GLY A 74 6.14 -18.59 -5.54
N ASN A 75 5.98 -19.50 -4.59
CA ASN A 75 6.09 -20.94 -4.85
C ASN A 75 4.86 -21.52 -5.55
N LYS A 76 3.69 -20.88 -5.40
CA LYS A 76 2.48 -21.26 -6.13
C LYS A 76 2.56 -20.72 -7.56
N LYS A 77 3.34 -21.41 -8.40
CA LYS A 77 3.67 -21.05 -9.80
C LYS A 77 2.50 -20.94 -10.78
N ASP A 78 1.26 -21.10 -10.33
CA ASP A 78 0.12 -21.21 -11.22
C ASP A 78 -0.58 -19.87 -11.46
N LEU A 79 0.18 -18.89 -11.94
CA LEU A 79 -0.32 -17.56 -12.34
C LEU A 79 0.12 -17.25 -13.76
N GLY A 80 -0.54 -17.87 -14.74
CA GLY A 80 -0.51 -17.35 -16.11
C GLY A 80 -1.23 -16.00 -16.20
N ILE A 81 -0.88 -15.18 -17.20
CA ILE A 81 -1.53 -13.89 -17.52
C ILE A 81 -3.07 -14.02 -17.54
N LYS A 82 -3.58 -15.13 -18.09
CA LYS A 82 -5.01 -15.47 -18.13
C LYS A 82 -5.65 -15.58 -16.75
N LYS A 83 -4.94 -16.15 -15.77
CA LYS A 83 -5.43 -16.31 -14.39
C LYS A 83 -5.39 -14.99 -13.64
N GLY A 84 -4.37 -14.15 -13.88
CA GLY A 84 -4.33 -12.79 -13.34
C GLY A 84 -5.42 -11.88 -13.89
N ILE A 85 -5.70 -11.92 -15.20
CA ILE A 85 -6.85 -11.22 -15.79
C ILE A 85 -8.16 -11.73 -15.18
N LEU A 86 -8.30 -13.04 -15.00
CA LEU A 86 -9.50 -13.62 -14.40
C LEU A 86 -9.65 -13.21 -12.92
N SER A 87 -8.57 -13.17 -12.15
CA SER A 87 -8.57 -12.68 -10.76
C SER A 87 -8.91 -11.20 -10.70
N PHE A 88 -8.40 -10.38 -11.63
CA PHE A 88 -8.76 -8.96 -11.75
C PHE A 88 -10.26 -8.81 -12.06
N VAL A 89 -10.76 -9.43 -13.13
CA VAL A 89 -12.18 -9.33 -13.53
C VAL A 89 -13.12 -9.89 -12.47
N LYS A 90 -12.72 -10.91 -11.72
CA LYS A 90 -13.52 -11.46 -10.60
C LYS A 90 -13.30 -10.73 -9.28
N ASN A 91 -12.45 -9.69 -9.25
CA ASN A 91 -12.14 -9.01 -8.00
C ASN A 91 -13.36 -8.19 -7.52
N PRO A 92 -13.92 -8.49 -6.36
CA PRO A 92 -15.07 -7.76 -5.81
C PRO A 92 -14.80 -6.26 -5.65
N MET A 93 -13.54 -5.83 -5.48
CA MET A 93 -13.19 -4.40 -5.40
C MET A 93 -13.48 -3.63 -6.68
N ILE A 94 -13.31 -4.25 -7.86
CA ILE A 94 -13.59 -3.58 -9.14
C ILE A 94 -15.09 -3.34 -9.27
N PHE A 95 -15.90 -4.36 -8.97
CA PHE A 95 -17.35 -4.22 -8.95
C PHE A 95 -17.80 -3.17 -7.93
N ALA A 96 -17.20 -3.17 -6.73
CA ALA A 96 -17.49 -2.16 -5.71
C ALA A 96 -17.15 -0.74 -6.18
N LEU A 97 -16.04 -0.55 -6.89
CA LEU A 97 -15.63 0.75 -7.44
C LEU A 97 -16.59 1.21 -8.55
N ILE A 98 -16.92 0.32 -9.49
CA ILE A 98 -17.87 0.62 -10.58
C ILE A 98 -19.25 0.97 -9.99
N LEU A 99 -19.77 0.15 -9.08
CA LEU A 99 -21.04 0.42 -8.40
C LEU A 99 -21.00 1.73 -7.60
N GLY A 100 -19.88 2.00 -6.92
CA GLY A 100 -19.67 3.23 -6.16
C GLY A 100 -19.73 4.47 -7.06
N VAL A 101 -19.10 4.43 -8.24
CA VAL A 101 -19.15 5.51 -9.23
C VAL A 101 -20.57 5.66 -9.78
N ILE A 102 -21.22 4.57 -10.19
CA ILE A 102 -22.60 4.62 -10.72
C ILE A 102 -23.55 5.23 -9.69
N VAL A 103 -23.53 4.75 -8.44
CA VAL A 103 -24.36 5.30 -7.37
C VAL A 103 -24.03 6.77 -7.14
N GLY A 104 -22.75 7.14 -7.11
CA GLY A 104 -22.30 8.53 -6.93
C GLY A 104 -22.70 9.49 -8.06
N MET A 105 -22.94 8.99 -9.27
CA MET A 105 -23.44 9.78 -10.41
C MET A 105 -24.97 9.90 -10.43
N THR A 106 -25.67 9.13 -9.62
CA THR A 106 -27.13 9.16 -9.51
C THR A 106 -27.57 9.90 -8.24
N THR A 107 -28.81 10.35 -8.18
CA THR A 107 -29.43 10.85 -6.93
C THR A 107 -29.86 9.72 -5.99
N PHE A 108 -29.54 8.47 -6.34
CA PHE A 108 -29.93 7.28 -5.60
C PHE A 108 -29.24 7.24 -4.23
N GLN A 109 -30.04 7.28 -3.17
CA GLN A 109 -29.55 7.12 -1.82
C GLN A 109 -29.61 5.64 -1.42
N LEU A 110 -28.48 5.11 -0.97
CA LEU A 110 -28.44 3.75 -0.40
C LEU A 110 -29.36 3.66 0.81
N PRO A 111 -30.14 2.57 0.96
CA PRO A 111 -30.96 2.36 2.14
C PRO A 111 -30.14 2.46 3.43
N VAL A 112 -30.71 3.07 4.48
CA VAL A 112 -30.01 3.33 5.76
C VAL A 112 -29.35 2.06 6.33
N ILE A 113 -30.02 0.92 6.21
CA ILE A 113 -29.48 -0.39 6.62
C ILE A 113 -28.15 -0.71 5.93
N VAL A 114 -28.05 -0.48 4.61
CA VAL A 114 -26.83 -0.76 3.84
C VAL A 114 -25.72 0.21 4.23
N THR A 115 -26.06 1.48 4.42
CA THR A 115 -25.11 2.53 4.82
C THR A 115 -24.54 2.28 6.22
N ASN A 116 -25.40 1.90 7.18
CA ASN A 116 -25.00 1.56 8.54
C ASN A 116 -24.14 0.29 8.57
N PHE A 117 -24.57 -0.76 7.86
CA PHE A 117 -23.81 -2.00 7.76
C PHE A 117 -22.41 -1.76 7.19
N LYS A 118 -22.30 -1.00 6.09
CA LYS A 118 -21.01 -0.60 5.49
C LYS A 118 -20.12 0.11 6.51
N THR A 119 -20.68 1.09 7.22
CA THR A 119 -19.92 1.91 8.18
C THR A 119 -19.38 1.04 9.31
N THR A 120 -20.24 0.26 9.96
CA THR A 120 -19.85 -0.64 11.05
C THR A 120 -18.82 -1.67 10.60
N LEU A 121 -19.01 -2.27 9.42
CA LEU A 121 -18.07 -3.26 8.88
C LEU A 121 -16.69 -2.62 8.62
N SER A 122 -16.65 -1.44 7.99
CA SER A 122 -15.39 -0.74 7.71
C SER A 122 -14.61 -0.38 8.97
N GLN A 123 -15.32 0.01 10.04
CA GLN A 123 -14.72 0.34 11.33
C GLN A 123 -14.14 -0.90 12.04
N PHE A 124 -14.68 -2.09 11.77
CA PHE A 124 -14.20 -3.34 12.38
C PHE A 124 -13.04 -3.98 11.58
N VAL A 125 -13.09 -3.91 10.25
CA VAL A 125 -12.10 -4.54 9.37
C VAL A 125 -10.70 -3.97 9.58
N ASN A 126 -10.55 -2.65 9.73
CA ASN A 126 -9.24 -2.02 9.88
C ASN A 126 -8.51 -2.45 11.17
N PRO A 127 -9.11 -2.38 12.38
CA PRO A 127 -8.51 -2.91 13.59
C PRO A 127 -8.19 -4.40 13.50
N LEU A 128 -9.09 -5.22 12.93
CA LEU A 128 -8.88 -6.65 12.80
C LEU A 128 -7.64 -6.97 11.93
N LEU A 129 -7.44 -6.24 10.84
CA LEU A 129 -6.23 -6.36 10.00
C LEU A 129 -4.97 -6.02 10.79
N LEU A 130 -4.98 -4.93 11.57
CA LEU A 130 -3.83 -4.52 12.38
C LEU A 130 -3.49 -5.54 13.47
N VAL A 131 -4.50 -6.08 14.16
CA VAL A 131 -4.32 -7.16 15.14
C VAL A 131 -3.76 -8.41 14.46
N SER A 132 -4.27 -8.77 13.28
CA SER A 132 -3.78 -9.92 12.51
C SER A 132 -2.31 -9.76 12.12
N ILE A 133 -1.89 -8.57 11.68
CA ILE A 133 -0.49 -8.27 11.39
C ILE A 133 0.36 -8.41 12.66
N GLY A 134 -0.12 -7.92 13.80
CA GLY A 134 0.55 -8.06 15.09
C GLY A 134 0.76 -9.51 15.50
N VAL A 135 -0.24 -10.37 15.29
CA VAL A 135 -0.14 -11.83 15.54
C VAL A 135 0.85 -12.50 14.58
N LEU A 136 0.90 -12.07 13.32
CA LEU A 136 1.85 -12.57 12.30
C LEU A 136 3.26 -11.98 12.44
N LEU A 137 3.46 -11.04 13.37
CA LEU A 137 4.74 -10.38 13.56
C LEU A 137 5.70 -11.27 14.33
N ASN A 138 6.82 -11.61 13.70
CA ASN A 138 7.88 -12.35 14.37
C ASN A 138 8.91 -11.37 14.95
N PHE A 139 8.86 -11.12 16.25
CA PHE A 139 9.80 -10.22 16.93
C PHE A 139 11.27 -10.67 16.79
N ASN A 140 11.54 -11.98 16.68
CA ASN A 140 12.89 -12.49 16.45
C ASN A 140 13.49 -12.03 15.12
N TYR A 141 12.65 -11.59 14.18
CA TYR A 141 13.10 -11.01 12.91
C TYR A 141 13.93 -9.73 13.11
N PHE A 142 13.60 -8.92 14.12
CA PHE A 142 14.29 -7.64 14.39
C PHE A 142 15.66 -7.83 15.05
N PHE A 143 15.86 -8.94 15.76
CA PHE A 143 17.12 -9.22 16.47
C PHE A 143 18.19 -9.84 15.56
N ASN A 144 17.80 -10.38 14.39
CA ASN A 144 18.76 -10.90 13.42
C ASN A 144 19.33 -9.76 12.56
N ARG A 145 20.65 -9.56 12.62
CA ARG A 145 21.33 -8.46 11.90
C ARG A 145 21.06 -8.45 10.39
N LYS A 146 21.03 -9.61 9.73
CA LYS A 146 20.80 -9.71 8.28
C LYS A 146 19.37 -9.29 7.94
N ASN A 147 18.41 -9.78 8.71
CA ASN A 147 17.00 -9.44 8.56
C ASN A 147 16.74 -7.95 8.84
N LEU A 148 17.41 -7.38 9.84
CA LEU A 148 17.30 -5.96 10.17
C LEU A 148 17.85 -5.08 9.04
N VAL A 149 19.00 -5.42 8.45
CA VAL A 149 19.54 -4.71 7.28
C VAL A 149 18.57 -4.79 6.11
N GLN A 150 18.04 -5.98 5.82
CA GLN A 150 17.06 -6.18 4.76
C GLN A 150 15.77 -5.36 5.01
N LEU A 151 15.28 -5.33 6.25
CA LEU A 151 14.11 -4.55 6.66
C LEU A 151 14.33 -3.05 6.46
N VAL A 152 15.45 -2.51 6.95
CA VAL A 152 15.77 -1.07 6.88
C VAL A 152 15.96 -0.63 5.43
N LEU A 153 16.67 -1.42 4.62
CA LEU A 153 16.84 -1.13 3.19
C LEU A 153 15.49 -1.14 2.47
N SER A 154 14.66 -2.15 2.74
CA SER A 154 13.33 -2.28 2.15
C SER A 154 12.42 -1.11 2.56
N ALA A 155 12.44 -0.70 3.83
CA ALA A 155 11.70 0.46 4.32
C ALA A 155 12.19 1.78 3.70
N GLY A 156 13.51 1.93 3.51
CA GLY A 156 14.11 3.07 2.81
C GLY A 156 13.66 3.18 1.36
N ILE A 157 13.46 2.04 0.68
CA ILE A 157 12.83 2.00 -0.64
C ILE A 157 11.37 2.45 -0.54
N ILE A 158 10.58 1.81 0.33
CA ILE A 158 9.13 2.04 0.44
C ILE A 158 8.79 3.49 0.75
N MET A 159 9.49 4.11 1.71
CA MET A 159 9.18 5.47 2.16
C MET A 159 10.13 6.50 1.56
N GLY A 160 11.45 6.29 1.66
CA GLY A 160 12.44 7.28 1.24
C GLY A 160 12.49 7.49 -0.27
N VAL A 161 12.67 6.41 -1.04
CA VAL A 161 12.73 6.49 -2.51
C VAL A 161 11.39 6.92 -3.08
N SER A 162 10.27 6.47 -2.52
CA SER A 162 8.93 6.91 -2.94
C SER A 162 8.74 8.42 -2.75
N VAL A 163 9.09 8.96 -1.59
CA VAL A 163 9.00 10.42 -1.31
C VAL A 163 9.93 11.20 -2.23
N PHE A 164 11.15 10.74 -2.44
CA PHE A 164 12.11 11.39 -3.34
C PHE A 164 11.59 11.46 -4.79
N LEU A 165 11.09 10.34 -5.32
CA LEU A 165 10.51 10.31 -6.67
C LEU A 165 9.24 11.17 -6.75
N ALA A 166 8.39 11.12 -5.74
CA ALA A 166 7.20 11.96 -5.67
C ALA A 166 7.57 13.45 -5.70
N TYR A 167 8.60 13.87 -4.96
CA TYR A 167 9.10 15.24 -4.97
C TYR A 167 9.57 15.68 -6.36
N ILE A 168 10.40 14.86 -7.02
CA ILE A 168 10.88 15.16 -8.38
C ILE A 168 9.70 15.27 -9.35
N ILE A 169 8.82 14.27 -9.39
CA ILE A 169 7.71 14.22 -10.35
C ILE A 169 6.76 15.40 -10.15
N THR A 170 6.37 15.68 -8.91
CA THR A 170 5.45 16.80 -8.61
C THR A 170 6.06 18.16 -8.92
N SER A 171 7.38 18.32 -8.70
CA SER A 171 8.11 19.54 -9.04
C SER A 171 8.20 19.74 -10.56
N LEU A 172 8.50 18.68 -11.31
CA LEU A 172 8.57 18.72 -12.78
C LEU A 172 7.21 18.99 -13.43
N LEU A 173 6.12 18.50 -12.83
CA LEU A 173 4.76 18.70 -13.32
C LEU A 173 4.13 20.02 -12.87
N GLY A 174 4.83 20.82 -12.06
CA GLY A 174 4.32 22.10 -11.56
C GLY A 174 3.05 21.96 -10.71
N ILE A 175 2.92 20.86 -9.95
CA ILE A 175 1.78 20.65 -9.06
C ILE A 175 1.78 21.74 -7.98
N SER A 176 0.60 22.25 -7.61
CA SER A 176 0.46 23.23 -6.52
C SER A 176 1.17 22.80 -5.25
N SER A 177 1.68 23.74 -4.46
CA SER A 177 2.43 23.46 -3.23
C SER A 177 1.68 22.52 -2.28
N ILE A 178 0.39 22.76 -2.07
CA ILE A 178 -0.46 21.89 -1.22
C ILE A 178 -0.63 20.51 -1.85
N GLY A 179 -0.90 20.43 -3.17
CA GLY A 179 -1.03 19.16 -3.86
C GLY A 179 0.25 18.33 -3.81
N GLN A 180 1.41 18.98 -3.94
CA GLN A 180 2.71 18.34 -3.77
C GLN A 180 2.87 17.79 -2.36
N LYS A 181 2.60 18.57 -1.31
CA LYS A 181 2.68 18.08 0.09
C LYS A 181 1.76 16.88 0.33
N VAL A 182 0.53 16.92 -0.17
CA VAL A 182 -0.41 15.78 -0.06
C VAL A 182 0.15 14.54 -0.75
N ILE A 183 0.69 14.66 -1.97
CA ILE A 183 1.28 13.53 -2.71
C ILE A 183 2.53 13.00 -1.98
N LEU A 184 3.36 13.86 -1.39
CA LEU A 184 4.52 13.44 -0.60
C LEU A 184 4.11 12.63 0.64
N ILE A 185 3.07 13.08 1.35
CA ILE A 185 2.50 12.34 2.49
C ILE A 185 1.95 10.99 2.03
N SER A 186 1.24 10.97 0.90
CA SER A 186 0.74 9.74 0.28
C SER A 186 1.86 8.77 -0.10
N ALA A 187 2.99 9.27 -0.61
CA ALA A 187 4.17 8.50 -0.96
C ALA A 187 4.98 8.02 0.26
N ALA A 188 4.95 8.77 1.37
CA ALA A 188 5.53 8.38 2.65
C ALA A 188 4.67 7.38 3.43
N SER A 189 3.49 7.03 2.91
CA SER A 189 2.57 6.15 3.62
C SER A 189 3.15 4.75 3.80
N PRO A 190 2.84 4.07 4.92
CA PRO A 190 3.36 2.73 5.22
C PRO A 190 3.01 1.69 4.17
N ALA A 191 3.73 0.56 4.19
CA ALA A 191 3.36 -0.61 3.39
C ALA A 191 1.96 -1.10 3.76
N ALA A 192 1.16 -1.48 2.76
CA ALA A 192 -0.20 -1.93 2.98
C ALA A 192 -0.27 -3.35 3.57
N ALA A 193 -1.30 -3.60 4.41
CA ALA A 193 -1.65 -4.94 4.91
C ALA A 193 -1.86 -5.98 3.79
N LEU A 194 -2.25 -5.51 2.59
CA LEU A 194 -2.39 -6.34 1.40
C LEU A 194 -1.07 -7.05 1.04
N ALA A 195 0.09 -6.48 1.34
CA ALA A 195 1.37 -7.16 1.13
C ALA A 195 1.48 -8.45 1.96
N VAL A 196 1.00 -8.43 3.22
CA VAL A 196 0.96 -9.62 4.09
C VAL A 196 -0.01 -10.66 3.52
N ALA A 197 -1.20 -10.22 3.08
CA ALA A 197 -2.18 -11.11 2.47
C ALA A 197 -1.63 -11.80 1.21
N LEU A 198 -0.97 -11.07 0.32
CA LEU A 198 -0.30 -11.64 -0.86
C LEU A 198 0.84 -12.59 -0.50
N SER A 199 1.59 -12.28 0.57
CA SER A 199 2.65 -13.17 1.05
C SER A 199 2.11 -14.50 1.58
N VAL A 200 0.94 -14.49 2.24
CA VAL A 200 0.25 -15.72 2.64
C VAL A 200 -0.33 -16.45 1.42
N GLU A 201 -1.03 -15.73 0.54
CA GLU A 201 -1.72 -16.29 -0.63
C GLU A 201 -0.73 -17.01 -1.56
N HIS A 202 0.39 -16.37 -1.87
CA HIS A 202 1.37 -16.84 -2.86
C HIS A 202 2.61 -17.52 -2.27
N ASP A 203 2.66 -17.75 -0.95
CA ASP A 203 3.81 -18.33 -0.25
C ASP A 203 5.11 -17.53 -0.51
N LEU A 204 5.09 -16.24 -0.15
CA LEU A 204 6.25 -15.34 -0.19
C LEU A 204 6.96 -15.28 1.17
N ASP A 205 7.83 -14.29 1.36
CA ASP A 205 8.53 -14.02 2.61
C ASP A 205 7.58 -13.31 3.59
N LEU A 206 6.77 -14.09 4.31
CA LEU A 206 5.78 -13.60 5.27
C LEU A 206 6.41 -12.86 6.47
N PRO A 207 7.51 -13.34 7.10
CA PRO A 207 8.17 -12.61 8.19
C PRO A 207 8.65 -11.23 7.78
N LEU A 208 9.19 -11.07 6.57
CA LEU A 208 9.54 -9.75 6.04
C LEU A 208 8.31 -8.87 5.83
N ALA A 209 7.22 -9.43 5.28
CA ALA A 209 6.01 -8.67 4.99
C ALA A 209 5.40 -8.07 6.26
N SER A 210 5.21 -8.89 7.30
CA SER A 210 4.65 -8.42 8.57
C SER A 210 5.58 -7.43 9.28
N ALA A 211 6.89 -7.68 9.26
CA ALA A 211 7.88 -6.75 9.78
C ALA A 211 7.88 -5.40 9.05
N LEU A 212 7.78 -5.39 7.71
CA LEU A 212 7.74 -4.16 6.91
C LEU A 212 6.50 -3.32 7.20
N VAL A 213 5.32 -3.93 7.26
CA VAL A 213 4.08 -3.20 7.56
C VAL A 213 4.18 -2.57 8.94
N ALA A 214 4.56 -3.32 9.97
CA ALA A 214 4.70 -2.77 11.32
C ALA A 214 5.78 -1.68 11.42
N PHE A 215 6.95 -1.93 10.83
CA PHE A 215 8.09 -1.02 10.90
C PHE A 215 7.83 0.29 10.15
N THR A 216 7.30 0.22 8.92
CA THR A 216 6.96 1.43 8.15
C THR A 216 5.79 2.19 8.77
N MET A 217 4.85 1.50 9.44
CA MET A 217 3.77 2.16 10.17
C MET A 217 4.28 2.92 11.39
N ALA A 218 5.20 2.33 12.16
CA ALA A 218 5.85 3.01 13.27
C ALA A 218 6.67 4.23 12.81
N ILE A 219 7.45 4.08 11.73
CA ILE A 219 8.24 5.19 11.15
C ILE A 219 7.32 6.27 10.56
N GLY A 220 6.21 5.88 9.94
CA GLY A 220 5.25 6.78 9.31
C GLY A 220 4.66 7.81 10.27
N ILE A 221 4.49 7.44 11.55
CA ILE A 221 4.03 8.34 12.62
C ILE A 221 4.97 9.55 12.77
N ILE A 222 6.27 9.37 12.50
CA ILE A 222 7.28 10.42 12.61
C ILE A 222 7.50 11.11 11.26
N VAL A 223 7.60 10.32 10.18
CA VAL A 223 7.94 10.83 8.85
C VAL A 223 6.84 11.74 8.28
N ILE A 224 5.56 11.42 8.49
CA ILE A 224 4.46 12.24 7.95
C ILE A 224 4.45 13.65 8.58
N PRO A 225 4.47 13.81 9.92
CA PRO A 225 4.62 15.12 10.52
C PRO A 225 5.84 15.89 10.03
N LEU A 226 7.00 15.23 9.89
CA LEU A 226 8.20 15.88 9.34
C LEU A 226 7.98 16.45 7.94
N ILE A 227 7.32 15.72 7.05
CA ILE A 227 6.95 16.22 5.71
C ILE A 227 5.99 17.41 5.78
N ILE A 228 5.09 17.44 6.77
CA ILE A 228 4.15 18.56 6.95
C ILE A 228 4.89 19.83 7.38
N PHE A 229 5.88 19.70 8.27
CA PHE A 229 6.67 20.82 8.79
C PHE A 229 7.70 21.37 7.80
N LEU A 230 8.18 20.55 6.87
CA LEU A 230 9.05 20.95 5.76
C LEU A 230 8.26 21.64 4.64
#